data_AF-A0A941V9U9-F1
#
_entry.id   AF-A0A941V9U9-F1
#
_cell.length_a   1.000
_cell.length_b   1.000
_cell.length_c   1.000
_cell.angle_alpha   90.00
_cell.angle_beta   90.00
_cell.angle_gamma   90.00
#
_symmetry.space_group_name_H-M   'P 1'
#
loop_
_entity.id
_entity.type
_entity.pdbx_description
1 polymer ?
#
loop_
_entity_poly.entity_id
_entity_poly.type
_entity_poly.pdbx_seq_one_letter_code
_entity_poly.pdbx_strand_id
1 'polypeptide(L)'
;MNRIPLPFPVEALPPTLRAAVEEASIVTQAPLALIASSALAAASLAVQAKYDVKRYDDLVSPCSLYVITIAESGERKTTVDRLFMTPFEQFEAAFAQTGCEAADSNEGEGEDD
;
A
#
# COMPACT_ATOMS: atom_id res chain seq x y z
N MET A 1 28.38 23.52 8.20
CA MET A 1 27.05 24.16 8.15
C MET A 1 26.02 23.14 8.60
N ASN A 2 25.36 23.38 9.74
CA ASN A 2 24.30 22.50 10.24
C ASN A 2 22.99 22.89 9.54
N ARG A 3 22.45 22.04 8.65
CA ARG A 3 21.15 22.29 7.99
C ARG A 3 20.05 21.72 8.88
N ILE A 4 19.17 22.57 9.41
CA ILE A 4 17.94 22.12 10.06
C ILE A 4 17.03 21.55 8.96
N PRO A 5 16.57 20.29 9.06
CA PRO A 5 15.64 19.72 8.09
C PRO A 5 14.33 20.50 8.10
N LEU A 6 13.80 20.82 6.92
CA LEU A 6 12.45 21.36 6.81
C LEU A 6 11.44 20.29 7.22
N PRO A 7 10.32 20.67 7.86
CA PRO A 7 9.27 19.72 8.20
C PRO A 7 8.68 19.09 6.94
N PHE A 8 8.18 17.86 7.07
CA PHE A 8 7.51 17.16 5.97
C PHE A 8 6.24 17.94 5.55
N PRO A 9 6.04 18.20 4.24
CA PRO A 9 4.95 19.04 3.76
C PRO A 9 3.63 18.25 3.66
N VAL A 10 3.03 17.91 4.81
CA VAL A 10 1.78 17.12 4.86
C VAL A 10 0.63 17.79 4.10
N GLU A 11 0.62 19.12 4.05
CA GLU A 11 -0.38 19.93 3.33
C GLU A 11 -0.36 19.76 1.81
N ALA A 12 0.73 19.22 1.26
CA ALA A 12 0.83 18.93 -0.16
C ALA A 12 0.12 17.63 -0.56
N LEU A 13 -0.30 16.82 0.42
CA LEU A 13 -1.03 15.58 0.15
C LEU A 13 -2.48 15.87 -0.25
N PRO A 14 -3.08 15.06 -1.14
CA PRO A 14 -4.51 15.13 -1.42
C PRO A 14 -5.34 15.02 -0.14
N PRO A 15 -6.48 15.72 -0.02
CA PRO A 15 -7.23 15.84 1.24
C PRO A 15 -7.53 14.50 1.94
N THR A 16 -7.94 13.49 1.18
CA THR A 16 -8.23 12.14 1.71
C THR A 16 -6.99 11.48 2.28
N LEU A 17 -5.86 11.58 1.59
CA LEU A 17 -4.60 10.97 2.01
C LEU A 17 -3.99 11.72 3.20
N ARG A 18 -4.08 13.07 3.19
CA ARG A 18 -3.67 13.92 4.31
C ARG A 18 -4.40 13.52 5.60
N ALA A 19 -5.73 13.43 5.56
CA ALA A 19 -6.52 13.08 6.74
C ALA A 19 -6.12 11.71 7.31
N ALA A 20 -5.93 10.71 6.45
CA ALA A 20 -5.48 9.38 6.87
C ALA A 20 -4.08 9.41 7.50
N VAL A 21 -3.15 10.18 6.93
CA VAL A 21 -1.78 10.33 7.45
C VAL A 21 -1.77 11.04 8.80
N GLU A 22 -2.56 12.11 8.96
CA GLU A 22 -2.67 12.86 10.21
C GLU A 22 -3.29 12.02 11.32
N GLU A 23 -4.38 11.29 11.03
CA GLU A 23 -5.02 10.39 11.98
C GLU A 23 -4.07 9.26 12.39
N ALA A 24 -3.41 8.62 11.43
CA ALA A 24 -2.41 7.59 11.73
C ALA A 24 -1.26 8.15 12.57
N SER A 25 -0.88 9.43 12.41
CA SER A 25 0.15 10.07 13.24
C SER A 25 -0.32 10.24 14.68
N ILE A 26 -1.58 10.61 14.88
CA ILE A 26 -2.19 10.69 16.23
C ILE A 26 -2.20 9.30 16.90
N VAL A 27 -2.60 8.26 16.17
CA VAL A 27 -2.72 6.89 16.71
C VAL A 27 -1.35 6.27 16.99
N THR A 28 -0.42 6.38 16.05
CA THR A 28 0.87 5.67 16.10
C THR A 28 1.99 6.52 16.67
N GLN A 29 1.84 7.83 16.77
CA GLN A 29 2.92 8.76 17.15
C GLN A 29 4.17 8.65 16.25
N ALA A 30 4.04 8.06 15.05
CA ALA A 30 5.13 7.94 14.09
C ALA A 30 5.29 9.25 13.29
N PRO A 31 6.50 9.51 12.74
CA PRO A 31 6.75 10.69 11.91
C PRO A 31 5.85 10.73 10.67
N LEU A 32 5.32 11.91 10.34
CA LEU A 32 4.43 12.11 9.18
C LEU A 32 5.03 11.60 7.86
N ALA A 33 6.33 11.78 7.64
CA ALA A 33 7.01 11.30 6.44
C ALA A 33 6.97 9.77 6.29
N LEU A 34 7.10 9.04 7.41
CA LEU A 34 7.04 7.58 7.45
C LEU A 34 5.63 7.06 7.20
N ILE A 35 4.63 7.78 7.71
CA ILE A 35 3.22 7.44 7.51
C ILE A 35 2.79 7.73 6.08
N ALA A 36 3.17 8.90 5.56
CA ALA A 36 2.90 9.27 4.18
C ALA A 36 3.56 8.33 3.18
N SER A 37 4.78 7.85 3.45
CA SER A 37 5.45 6.89 2.55
C SER A 37 4.69 5.57 2.46
N SER A 38 4.20 5.07 3.59
CA SER A 38 3.37 3.87 3.66
C SER A 38 2.01 4.04 2.97
N ALA A 39 1.34 5.17 3.23
CA ALA A 39 0.05 5.50 2.62
C ALA A 39 0.17 5.64 1.08
N LEU A 40 1.26 6.23 0.58
CA LEU A 40 1.54 6.34 -0.86
C LEU A 40 1.82 4.97 -1.49
N ALA A 41 2.54 4.08 -0.80
CA ALA A 41 2.78 2.72 -1.28
C ALA A 41 1.46 1.95 -1.43
N ALA A 42 0.59 2.01 -0.42
CA ALA A 42 -0.74 1.40 -0.46
C ALA A 42 -1.63 2.00 -1.57
N ALA A 43 -1.65 3.33 -1.71
CA ALA A 43 -2.40 3.99 -2.77
C ALA A 43 -1.93 3.55 -4.17
N SER A 44 -0.62 3.54 -4.39
CA SER A 44 0.00 3.03 -5.62
C SER A 44 -0.45 1.60 -5.90
N LEU A 45 -0.36 0.70 -4.91
CA LEU A 45 -0.75 -0.70 -5.07
C LEU A 45 -2.23 -0.85 -5.46
N ALA A 46 -3.13 -0.04 -4.88
CA ALA A 46 -4.55 -0.08 -5.19
C ALA A 46 -4.89 0.30 -6.63
N VAL A 47 -4.14 1.23 -7.22
CA VAL A 47 -4.48 1.83 -8.53
C VAL A 47 -3.61 1.36 -9.69
N GLN A 48 -2.43 0.78 -9.42
CA GLN A 48 -1.46 0.41 -10.47
C GLN A 48 -1.99 -0.58 -11.50
N ALA A 49 -2.95 -1.43 -11.15
CA ALA A 49 -3.55 -2.38 -12.10
C ALA A 49 -4.61 -1.73 -13.02
N LYS A 50 -5.01 -0.50 -12.74
CA LYS A 50 -6.13 0.18 -13.42
C LYS A 50 -5.72 1.42 -14.20
N TYR A 51 -4.62 2.06 -13.82
CA TYR A 51 -4.25 3.36 -14.37
C TYR A 51 -2.76 3.44 -14.71
N ASP A 52 -2.50 3.95 -15.91
CA ASP A 52 -1.18 4.38 -16.35
C ASP A 52 -1.03 5.90 -16.25
N VAL A 53 0.22 6.34 -16.05
CA VAL A 53 0.61 7.74 -16.00
C VAL A 53 1.62 8.06 -17.10
N LYS A 54 1.38 9.15 -17.82
CA LYS A 54 2.28 9.71 -18.82
C LYS A 54 3.20 10.73 -18.15
N ARG A 55 4.49 10.42 -18.04
CA ARG A 55 5.48 11.30 -17.37
C ARG A 55 6.20 12.25 -18.32
N TYR A 56 6.52 11.77 -19.52
CA TYR A 56 7.28 12.54 -20.51
C TYR A 56 7.12 11.90 -21.89
N ASP A 57 6.80 12.66 -22.94
CA ASP A 57 6.54 12.15 -24.30
C ASP A 57 5.83 10.78 -24.26
N ASP A 58 6.37 9.73 -24.88
CA ASP A 58 5.73 8.41 -24.91
C ASP A 58 6.04 7.52 -23.69
N LEU A 59 6.60 8.10 -22.61
CA LEU A 59 6.86 7.39 -21.35
C LEU A 59 5.58 7.27 -20.53
N VAL A 60 4.81 6.25 -20.88
CA VAL A 60 3.61 5.79 -20.19
C VAL A 60 3.97 4.55 -19.37
N SER A 61 3.62 4.53 -18.08
CA SER A 61 3.73 3.33 -17.27
C SER A 61 2.70 3.33 -16.14
N PRO A 62 2.49 2.20 -15.46
CA PRO A 62 1.65 2.14 -14.27
C PRO A 62 2.12 3.15 -13.22
N CYS A 63 1.19 3.58 -12.37
CA CYS A 63 1.49 4.44 -11.21
C CYS A 63 2.19 3.71 -10.05
N SER A 64 2.91 2.62 -10.34
CA SER A 64 3.64 1.83 -9.35
C SER A 64 4.75 2.63 -8.68
N LEU A 65 4.81 2.55 -7.36
CA LEU A 65 5.83 3.16 -6.51
C LEU A 65 6.60 2.07 -5.76
N TYR A 66 7.92 2.23 -5.72
CA TYR A 66 8.80 1.46 -4.84
C TYR A 66 9.30 2.37 -3.72
N VAL A 67 8.92 2.05 -2.48
CA VAL A 67 9.16 2.88 -1.30
C VAL A 67 10.11 2.17 -0.35
N ILE A 68 11.19 2.83 0.03
CA ILE A 68 12.13 2.35 1.07
C ILE A 68 12.14 3.37 2.21
N THR A 69 11.86 2.90 3.42
CA THR A 69 11.90 3.73 4.64
C THR A 69 13.09 3.35 5.51
N ILE A 70 14.06 4.26 5.65
CA ILE A 70 15.15 4.16 6.62
C ILE A 70 14.74 4.95 7.86
N ALA A 71 14.79 4.30 9.02
CA ALA A 71 14.41 4.88 10.30
C ALA A 71 15.06 4.07 11.43
N GLU A 72 15.05 4.60 12.65
CA GLU A 72 15.62 3.89 13.79
C GLU A 72 14.72 2.74 14.27
N SER A 73 15.27 1.84 15.07
CA SER A 73 14.47 0.80 15.71
C SER A 73 13.53 1.45 16.72
N GLY A 74 12.24 1.12 16.67
CA GLY A 74 11.22 1.73 17.53
C GLY A 74 10.39 2.84 16.89
N GLU A 75 10.74 3.31 15.68
CA GLU A 75 10.00 4.34 14.91
C GLU A 75 8.64 3.87 14.34
N ARG A 76 8.14 2.73 14.84
CA ARG A 76 6.86 2.09 14.47
C ARG A 76 6.64 1.86 12.97
N LYS A 77 7.71 1.75 12.19
CA LYS A 77 7.66 1.50 10.73
C LYS A 77 6.72 0.34 10.37
N THR A 78 6.96 -0.84 10.96
CA THR A 78 6.16 -2.04 10.69
C THR A 78 4.71 -1.88 11.13
N THR A 79 4.44 -1.12 12.20
CA THR A 79 3.07 -0.86 12.66
C THR A 79 2.32 -0.01 11.66
N VAL A 80 2.95 1.05 11.16
CA VAL A 80 2.38 1.94 10.14
C VAL A 80 2.21 1.22 8.81
N ASP A 81 3.21 0.43 8.40
CA ASP A 81 3.12 -0.38 7.17
C ASP A 81 1.94 -1.34 7.22
N ARG A 82 1.73 -2.03 8.34
CA ARG A 82 0.57 -2.90 8.50
C ARG A 82 -0.75 -2.14 8.48
N LEU A 83 -0.81 -0.94 9.07
CA LEU A 83 -2.04 -0.14 9.09
C LEU A 83 -2.61 0.09 7.67
N PHE A 84 -1.75 0.38 6.71
CA PHE A 84 -2.17 0.62 5.32
C PHE A 84 -2.19 -0.65 4.47
N MET A 85 -1.37 -1.66 4.78
CA MET A 85 -1.22 -2.85 3.94
C MET A 85 -2.17 -4.01 4.32
N THR A 86 -2.66 -4.08 5.55
CA THR A 86 -3.57 -5.16 6.01
C THR A 86 -4.80 -5.36 5.13
N PRO A 87 -5.49 -4.32 4.60
CA PRO A 87 -6.60 -4.53 3.67
C PRO A 87 -6.21 -5.32 2.41
N PHE A 88 -4.99 -5.13 1.91
CA PHE A 88 -4.48 -5.85 0.74
C PHE A 88 -4.10 -7.29 1.09
N GLU A 89 -3.46 -7.50 2.24
CA GLU A 89 -3.15 -8.85 2.76
C GLU A 89 -4.44 -9.68 2.96
N GLN A 90 -5.49 -9.06 3.51
CA GLN A 90 -6.80 -9.69 3.69
C GLN A 90 -7.48 -9.99 2.36
N PHE A 91 -7.40 -9.06 1.40
CA PHE A 91 -7.89 -9.27 0.05
C PHE A 91 -7.18 -10.47 -0.58
N GLU A 92 -5.85 -10.50 -0.61
CA GLU A 92 -5.08 -11.62 -1.17
C GLU A 92 -5.45 -12.96 -0.52
N ALA A 93 -5.58 -13.01 0.81
CA ALA A 93 -5.96 -14.21 1.54
C ALA A 93 -7.37 -14.72 1.18
N ALA A 94 -8.33 -13.82 0.98
CA ALA A 94 -9.69 -14.19 0.56
C ALA A 94 -9.71 -14.78 -0.85
N PHE A 95 -8.96 -14.20 -1.79
CA PHE A 95 -8.86 -14.70 -3.16
C PHE A 95 -8.17 -16.07 -3.23
N ALA A 96 -7.18 -16.32 -2.38
CA ALA A 96 -6.53 -17.63 -2.29
C ALA A 96 -7.51 -18.73 -1.83
N GLN A 97 -8.45 -18.42 -0.93
CA GLN A 97 -9.44 -19.38 -0.44
C GLN A 97 -10.50 -19.70 -1.51
N THR A 98 -11.00 -18.69 -2.23
CA THR A 98 -11.95 -18.90 -3.35
C THR A 98 -11.37 -19.76 -4.48
N GLY A 99 -10.05 -19.67 -4.72
CA GLY A 99 -9.37 -20.53 -5.69
C GLY A 99 -9.23 -21.99 -5.25
N CYS A 100 -9.20 -22.26 -3.94
CA CYS A 100 -9.12 -23.62 -3.42
C CYS A 100 -10.50 -24.32 -3.43
N GLU A 101 -11.60 -23.60 -3.18
CA GLU A 101 -12.96 -24.15 -3.20
C GLU A 101 -13.43 -24.61 -4.59
N ALA A 102 -12.91 -24.01 -5.68
CA ALA A 102 -13.23 -24.42 -7.05
C ALA A 102 -12.48 -25.70 -7.51
N ALA A 103 -11.45 -26.14 -6.79
CA ALA A 103 -10.69 -27.34 -7.14
C ALA A 103 -11.31 -28.65 -6.61
N ASP A 104 -12.17 -28.57 -5.59
CA ASP A 104 -12.80 -29.74 -4.95
C ASP A 104 -14.14 -30.18 -5.59
N SER A 105 -14.59 -29.53 -6.67
CA SER A 105 -15.90 -29.80 -7.31
C SER A 105 -15.83 -30.50 -8.67
N ASN A 106 -14.67 -31.03 -9.07
CA ASN A 106 -14.53 -31.77 -10.33
C ASN A 106 -13.88 -33.17 -10.18
N GLU A 107 -14.29 -33.92 -9.15
CA GLU A 107 -14.05 -35.37 -9.06
C GLU A 107 -15.39 -36.09 -8.94
N GLY A 108 -15.97 -36.49 -10.08
CA GLY A 108 -17.14 -37.35 -10.09
C GLY A 108 -17.93 -37.25 -11.38
N GLU A 109 -17.49 -37.97 -12.40
CA GLU A 109 -18.32 -38.72 -13.37
C GLU A 109 -17.40 -39.29 -14.45
N GLY A 110 -16.75 -40.40 -14.10
CA GLY A 110 -16.20 -41.35 -15.07
C GLY A 110 -17.22 -42.47 -15.22
N GLU A 111 -17.98 -42.42 -16.30
CA GLU A 111 -18.98 -43.38 -16.75
C GLU A 111 -18.26 -44.68 -17.18
N ASP A 112 -18.57 -45.80 -16.51
CA ASP A 112 -18.16 -47.15 -16.91
C ASP A 112 -19.10 -47.65 -18.02
N ASP A 113 -18.54 -47.95 -19.20
CA ASP A 113 -19.09 -48.90 -20.20
C ASP A 113 -17.98 -49.46 -21.11
#